data_AF-A0A846EFS0-F1
#
_entry.id   AF-A0A846EFS0-F1
#
_cell.length_a   1.000
_cell.length_b   1.000
_cell.length_c   1.000
_cell.angle_alpha   90.00
_cell.angle_beta   90.00
_cell.angle_gamma   90.00
#
_symmetry.space_group_name_H-M   'P 1'
#
loop_
_entity.id
_entity.type
_entity.pdbx_description
1 polymer ?
#
loop_
_entity_poly.entity_id
_entity_poly.type
_entity_poly.pdbx_seq_one_letter_code
_entity_poly.pdbx_strand_id
1 'polypeptide(L)'
;MNTHSITPSLPLIDISIVTYNSSQWVDIFFRSILKQNYPTKLINILITDNESMDNTIELCYEFSNKYVDKFNGINIYKRPNLGFGSGHNNNLVNSQADYFLVSNVDLEFEYDAIVKAINTAIADDDDVASWEFRQKPFEHPKYYNPVTLEIPWSSHACILFKRSALESVKGYEEKIFLYGEDVELSFRLRDNGFRIKYCPSSVCWHYTYKYAGHVKQLQFLGNILSNSYIRLRYGSWRQILAIPLLYLKLWLLKPTIDNQKKALIKILLQLLINAPYFLTTRKKSKQTFNIYKWDYSLIRDGAFYSYYRQVKNCLPLVSIIIRTYKGRLSYLKEAIACVLNQTYDNIELVVVEDGSDEARDYLEQIGKNSKKLKVVYQSEPKLGRCHTGNIGLSLTTGQLIVFLDDDDLFFADHIEVLTNELLAHPEVAATYSISWEVTIKLISLEPLVYQEILHRAIYKQPFSRLIMLHHNYIPINSILFNRKLYDYYGGFDESLDNLEDWNLWTRYCLNDNFLFIEKTTSMYRISDSIKDRMERQKSLDSYYKLAVEKQKNMRITVTPKEITDFYEIIAHTERMNIINNLKIKSKFKNFVFKFKFFKNIYYFLSAIKQKTRFK
;
A
#
# COMPACT_ATOMS: atom_id res chain seq x y z
N MET A 1 -14.29 38.69 -13.07
CA MET A 1 -13.22 39.11 -12.13
C MET A 1 -12.03 38.21 -12.38
N ASN A 2 -10.92 38.78 -12.85
CA ASN A 2 -9.69 38.04 -13.16
C ASN A 2 -9.09 37.46 -11.88
N THR A 3 -9.23 36.16 -11.67
CA THR A 3 -8.45 35.43 -10.67
C THR A 3 -7.04 35.25 -11.22
N HIS A 4 -6.16 36.22 -10.96
CA HIS A 4 -4.73 35.96 -10.99
C HIS A 4 -4.46 34.78 -10.05
N SER A 5 -4.05 33.65 -10.60
CA SER A 5 -3.53 32.52 -9.85
C SER A 5 -2.22 32.96 -9.21
N ILE A 6 -2.29 33.55 -8.02
CA ILE A 6 -1.14 33.79 -7.17
C ILE A 6 -0.65 32.38 -6.79
N THR A 7 0.41 31.90 -7.43
CA THR A 7 1.18 30.79 -6.88
C THR A 7 1.54 31.17 -5.44
N PRO A 8 1.11 30.41 -4.42
CA PRO A 8 1.46 30.72 -3.05
C PRO A 8 2.98 30.85 -2.94
N SER A 9 3.46 31.90 -2.29
CA SER A 9 4.89 32.03 -1.99
C SER A 9 5.33 30.80 -1.18
N LEU A 10 6.39 30.12 -1.63
CA LEU A 10 6.93 28.97 -0.90
C LEU A 10 7.39 29.41 0.50
N PRO A 11 7.05 28.66 1.57
CA PRO A 11 7.40 29.01 2.94
C PRO A 11 8.88 28.74 3.26
N LEU A 12 9.38 29.30 4.36
CA LEU A 12 10.60 28.81 5.00
C LEU A 12 10.34 27.41 5.57
N ILE A 13 11.32 26.51 5.49
CA ILE A 13 11.25 25.15 6.06
C ILE A 13 12.49 24.82 6.87
N ASP A 14 12.33 23.97 7.88
CA ASP A 14 13.43 23.41 8.65
C ASP A 14 13.62 21.92 8.29
N ILE A 15 14.80 21.55 7.79
CA ILE A 15 15.18 20.17 7.53
C ILE A 15 15.95 19.64 8.74
N SER A 16 15.37 18.66 9.41
CA SER A 16 15.87 18.03 10.62
C SER A 16 16.54 16.71 10.29
N ILE A 17 17.84 16.63 10.59
CA ILE A 17 18.70 15.48 10.30
C ILE A 17 19.30 14.98 11.62
N VAL A 18 19.29 13.67 11.81
CA VAL A 18 19.98 13.00 12.92
C VAL A 18 21.04 12.08 12.33
N THR A 19 22.28 12.22 12.78
CA THR A 19 23.42 11.43 12.30
C THR A 19 23.99 10.52 13.37
N TYR A 20 24.44 9.32 12.97
CA TYR A 20 25.22 8.40 13.80
C TYR A 20 26.04 7.48 12.90
N ASN A 21 27.36 7.70 12.82
CA ASN A 21 28.28 6.91 11.98
C ASN A 21 27.81 6.78 10.52
N SER A 22 27.52 7.92 9.90
CA SER A 22 26.84 8.04 8.61
C SER A 22 27.68 8.66 7.49
N SER A 23 29.00 8.73 7.68
CA SER A 23 29.96 9.42 6.80
C SER A 23 29.80 9.10 5.31
N GLN A 24 29.54 7.83 4.99
CA GLN A 24 29.36 7.35 3.61
C GLN A 24 28.18 7.99 2.85
N TRP A 25 27.19 8.56 3.53
CA TRP A 25 25.97 9.12 2.91
C TRP A 25 25.94 10.65 2.87
N VAL A 26 26.75 11.31 3.70
CA VAL A 26 26.71 12.77 3.92
C VAL A 26 26.80 13.55 2.60
N ASP A 27 27.76 13.24 1.74
CA ASP A 27 27.96 13.97 0.47
C ASP A 27 26.77 13.80 -0.49
N ILE A 28 26.29 12.57 -0.69
CA ILE A 28 25.17 12.28 -1.62
C ILE A 28 23.90 12.97 -1.14
N PHE A 29 23.60 12.85 0.16
CA PHE A 29 22.41 13.44 0.78
C PHE A 29 22.38 14.96 0.59
N PHE A 30 23.43 15.67 0.99
CA PHE A 30 23.47 17.13 0.89
C PHE A 30 23.51 17.63 -0.56
N ARG A 31 24.14 16.90 -1.49
CA ARG A 31 24.05 17.20 -2.92
C ARG A 31 22.63 17.10 -3.44
N SER A 32 21.83 16.16 -2.94
CA SER A 32 20.43 16.02 -3.35
C SER A 32 19.56 17.18 -2.84
N ILE A 33 19.85 17.73 -1.66
CA ILE A 33 19.21 18.95 -1.13
C ILE A 33 19.58 20.17 -1.99
N LEU A 34 20.85 20.36 -2.31
CA LEU A 34 21.32 21.48 -3.14
C LEU A 34 20.72 21.47 -4.55
N LYS A 35 20.33 20.29 -5.05
CA LYS A 35 19.70 20.12 -6.37
C LYS A 35 18.19 20.33 -6.35
N GLN A 36 17.54 20.49 -5.20
CA GLN A 36 16.09 20.58 -5.14
C GLN A 36 15.56 21.76 -5.97
N ASN A 37 14.39 21.57 -6.57
CA ASN A 37 13.55 22.64 -7.11
C ASN A 37 12.82 23.40 -5.98
N TYR A 38 13.56 23.73 -4.95
CA TYR A 38 13.11 24.50 -3.80
C TYR A 38 14.22 25.49 -3.48
N PRO A 39 13.92 26.80 -3.36
CA PRO A 39 14.97 27.78 -3.10
C PRO A 39 15.73 27.44 -1.81
N THR A 40 17.03 27.20 -1.88
CA THR A 40 17.84 26.85 -0.69
C THR A 40 17.83 27.97 0.34
N LYS A 41 17.62 29.22 -0.09
CA LYS A 41 17.40 30.39 0.76
C LYS A 41 16.12 30.34 1.60
N LEU A 42 15.25 29.37 1.35
CA LEU A 42 14.06 29.08 2.15
C LEU A 42 14.22 27.77 2.94
N ILE A 43 15.46 27.31 3.14
CA ILE A 43 15.76 26.09 3.88
C ILE A 43 16.73 26.40 5.02
N ASN A 44 16.34 26.04 6.23
CA ASN A 44 17.26 25.83 7.35
C ASN A 44 17.62 24.34 7.44
N ILE A 45 18.87 24.07 7.80
CA ILE A 45 19.38 22.72 8.04
C ILE A 45 19.72 22.60 9.52
N LEU A 46 19.05 21.68 10.22
CA LEU A 46 19.26 21.38 11.63
C LEU A 46 19.83 19.97 11.76
N ILE A 47 21.09 19.85 12.16
CA ILE A 47 21.80 18.57 12.28
C ILE A 47 22.04 18.28 13.76
N THR A 48 21.54 17.14 14.24
CA THR A 48 21.91 16.60 15.55
C THR A 48 22.76 15.36 15.36
N ASP A 49 24.02 15.42 15.78
CA ASP A 49 24.92 14.28 15.80
C ASP A 49 24.81 13.52 17.12
N ASN A 50 24.38 12.27 17.03
CA ASN A 50 24.23 11.34 18.15
C ASN A 50 25.56 10.64 18.48
N GLU A 51 26.62 11.42 18.66
CA GLU A 51 27.95 10.94 19.06
C GLU A 51 28.56 9.98 18.01
N SER A 52 28.69 10.46 16.77
CA SER A 52 29.39 9.71 15.73
C SER A 52 30.88 9.54 16.08
N MET A 53 31.40 8.35 15.79
CA MET A 53 32.78 7.95 16.05
C MET A 53 33.62 7.89 14.77
N ASP A 54 32.99 8.02 13.60
CA ASP A 54 33.62 8.17 12.30
C ASP A 54 33.72 9.66 11.89
N ASN A 55 34.11 9.93 10.64
CA ASN A 55 34.26 11.30 10.13
C ASN A 55 32.94 11.99 9.74
N THR A 56 31.78 11.52 10.22
CA THR A 56 30.47 12.09 9.87
C THR A 56 30.38 13.56 10.21
N ILE A 57 30.85 13.92 11.41
CA ILE A 57 30.65 15.26 11.95
C ILE A 57 31.59 16.27 11.30
N GLU A 58 32.81 15.86 10.95
CA GLU A 58 33.76 16.63 10.16
C GLU A 58 33.16 16.96 8.79
N LEU A 59 32.56 15.97 8.10
CA LEU A 59 31.91 16.17 6.81
C LEU A 59 30.71 17.13 6.90
N CYS A 60 29.92 17.07 7.99
CA CYS A 60 28.85 18.03 8.23
C CYS A 60 29.37 19.47 8.41
N TYR A 61 30.49 19.65 9.13
CA TYR A 61 31.13 20.97 9.26
C TYR A 61 31.72 21.47 7.94
N GLU A 62 32.36 20.59 7.16
CA GLU A 62 32.86 20.94 5.82
C GLU A 62 31.74 21.41 4.90
N PHE A 63 30.60 20.70 4.90
CA PHE A 63 29.41 21.09 4.17
C PHE A 63 28.89 22.47 4.63
N SER A 64 28.76 22.67 5.94
CA SER A 64 28.30 23.93 6.52
C SER A 64 29.19 25.09 6.08
N ASN A 65 30.50 24.97 6.27
CA ASN A 65 31.47 26.01 5.89
C ASN A 65 31.44 26.33 4.39
N LYS A 66 31.21 25.32 3.54
CA LYS A 66 31.17 25.50 2.09
C LYS A 66 29.88 26.14 1.59
N TYR A 67 28.76 25.96 2.29
CA TYR A 67 27.43 26.32 1.78
C TYR A 67 26.58 27.18 2.72
N VAL A 68 27.15 27.69 3.82
CA VAL A 68 26.44 28.58 4.77
C VAL A 68 25.73 29.74 4.05
N ASP A 69 26.38 30.35 3.06
CA ASP A 69 25.83 31.47 2.29
C ASP A 69 24.77 31.06 1.25
N LYS A 70 24.48 29.76 1.05
CA LYS A 70 23.44 29.29 0.13
C LYS A 70 22.11 28.99 0.82
N PHE A 71 22.15 28.66 2.10
CA PHE A 71 20.97 28.32 2.90
C PHE A 71 20.46 29.53 3.68
N ASN A 72 19.30 29.40 4.33
CA ASN A 72 18.85 30.38 5.31
C ASN A 72 19.62 30.24 6.63
N GLY A 73 19.94 29.00 7.02
CA GLY A 73 20.74 28.69 8.19
C GLY A 73 21.20 27.23 8.19
N ILE A 74 22.37 26.97 8.77
CA ILE A 74 22.89 25.61 9.00
C ILE A 74 23.38 25.53 10.44
N ASN A 75 22.75 24.67 11.23
CA ASN A 75 23.03 24.52 12.66
C ASN A 75 23.40 23.06 12.96
N ILE A 76 24.46 22.87 13.73
CA ILE A 76 24.99 21.54 14.07
C ILE A 76 25.10 21.43 15.58
N TYR A 77 24.51 20.36 16.15
CA TYR A 77 24.48 20.08 17.57
C TYR A 77 25.10 18.70 17.84
N LYS A 78 26.07 18.64 18.76
CA LYS A 78 26.65 17.38 19.24
C LYS A 78 26.01 16.98 20.57
N ARG A 79 25.62 15.71 20.71
CA ARG A 79 25.05 15.19 21.96
C ARG A 79 25.26 13.69 22.13
N PRO A 80 25.10 13.14 23.35
CA PRO A 80 25.09 11.69 23.56
C PRO A 80 23.99 11.00 22.75
N ASN A 81 24.23 9.75 22.35
CA ASN A 81 23.24 8.98 21.61
C ASN A 81 22.04 8.58 22.48
N LEU A 82 20.97 9.38 22.41
CA LEU A 82 19.68 9.12 23.09
C LEU A 82 18.59 8.60 22.14
N GLY A 83 18.97 8.21 20.93
CA GLY A 83 18.06 7.62 19.95
C GLY A 83 17.54 8.61 18.90
N PHE A 84 16.80 8.08 17.93
CA PHE A 84 16.34 8.80 16.74
C PHE A 84 15.35 9.92 17.08
N GLY A 85 14.27 9.58 17.79
CA GLY A 85 13.25 10.55 18.18
C GLY A 85 13.79 11.67 19.07
N SER A 86 14.68 11.33 20.03
CA SER A 86 15.32 12.34 20.88
C SER A 86 16.18 13.31 20.07
N GLY A 87 16.92 12.82 19.07
CA GLY A 87 17.70 13.66 18.16
C GLY A 87 16.83 14.68 17.41
N HIS A 88 15.70 14.24 16.84
CA HIS A 88 14.77 15.15 16.17
C HIS A 88 14.05 16.10 17.14
N ASN A 89 13.77 15.69 18.38
CA ASN A 89 13.26 16.61 19.40
C ASN A 89 14.24 17.76 19.70
N ASN A 90 15.56 17.50 19.70
CA ASN A 90 16.57 18.55 19.88
C ASN A 90 16.53 19.56 18.71
N ASN A 91 16.41 19.07 17.48
CA ASN A 91 16.22 19.95 16.33
C ASN A 91 14.89 20.72 16.41
N LEU A 92 13.80 20.08 16.85
CA LEU A 92 12.48 20.72 16.96
C LEU A 92 12.49 21.91 17.93
N VAL A 93 13.23 21.83 19.04
CA VAL A 93 13.38 22.96 19.99
C VAL A 93 14.04 24.17 19.34
N ASN A 94 14.89 23.94 18.33
CA ASN A 94 15.62 24.99 17.60
C ASN A 94 14.94 25.37 16.28
N SER A 95 13.77 24.79 15.99
CA SER A 95 13.01 25.01 14.76
C SER A 95 12.17 26.29 14.85
N GLN A 96 12.14 27.04 13.76
CA GLN A 96 11.41 28.31 13.64
C GLN A 96 10.43 28.32 12.46
N ALA A 97 10.59 27.44 11.48
CA ALA A 97 9.73 27.36 10.31
C ALA A 97 8.35 26.74 10.62
N ASP A 98 7.34 27.04 9.81
CA ASP A 98 6.01 26.44 9.96
C ASP A 98 6.00 24.94 9.61
N TYR A 99 6.95 24.52 8.77
CA TYR A 99 7.11 23.15 8.33
C TYR A 99 8.46 22.57 8.75
N PHE A 100 8.41 21.35 9.30
CA PHE A 100 9.55 20.62 9.82
C PHE A 100 9.70 19.28 9.07
N LEU A 101 10.71 19.19 8.20
CA LEU A 101 11.01 18.02 7.40
C LEU A 101 12.02 17.12 8.14
N VAL A 102 11.56 15.99 8.65
CA VAL A 102 12.43 14.96 9.22
C VAL A 102 12.98 14.09 8.08
N SER A 103 14.30 13.88 8.08
CA SER A 103 14.95 13.06 7.06
C SER A 103 16.15 12.30 7.62
N ASN A 104 16.26 11.02 7.25
CA ASN A 104 17.49 10.26 7.42
C ASN A 104 18.56 10.74 6.45
N VAL A 105 19.82 10.69 6.90
CA VAL A 105 20.98 11.05 6.07
C VAL A 105 21.31 10.01 5.00
N ASP A 106 20.79 8.77 5.08
CA ASP A 106 20.98 7.73 4.07
C ASP A 106 19.94 7.78 2.93
N LEU A 107 19.51 9.00 2.59
CA LEU A 107 18.55 9.31 1.53
C LEU A 107 19.13 10.14 0.39
N GLU A 108 18.51 10.06 -0.79
CA GLU A 108 18.71 10.98 -1.91
C GLU A 108 17.34 11.46 -2.41
N PHE A 109 17.08 12.77 -2.35
CA PHE A 109 15.82 13.34 -2.84
C PHE A 109 15.75 13.38 -4.37
N GLU A 110 14.59 13.06 -4.95
CA GLU A 110 14.32 13.45 -6.35
C GLU A 110 14.19 14.96 -6.47
N TYR A 111 14.49 15.50 -7.65
CA TYR A 111 14.63 16.95 -7.92
C TYR A 111 13.48 17.81 -7.37
N ASP A 112 12.24 17.34 -7.45
CA ASP A 112 11.03 18.09 -7.08
C ASP A 112 10.35 17.55 -5.80
N ALA A 113 11.03 16.73 -5.01
CA ALA A 113 10.43 16.03 -3.87
C ALA A 113 9.94 17.00 -2.77
N ILE A 114 10.77 17.97 -2.38
CA ILE A 114 10.41 18.91 -1.29
C ILE A 114 9.28 19.84 -1.73
N VAL A 115 9.38 20.42 -2.93
CA VAL A 115 8.36 21.38 -3.42
C VAL A 115 7.00 20.71 -3.58
N LYS A 116 6.94 19.44 -4.01
CA LYS A 116 5.69 18.68 -4.07
C LYS A 116 5.10 18.44 -2.69
N ALA A 117 5.91 18.05 -1.70
CA ALA A 117 5.41 17.80 -0.35
C ALA A 117 4.83 19.08 0.27
N ILE A 118 5.51 20.21 0.08
CA ILE A 118 5.07 21.52 0.58
C ILE A 118 3.78 21.98 -0.12
N ASN A 119 3.70 21.85 -1.45
CA ASN A 119 2.48 22.21 -2.17
C ASN A 119 1.29 21.35 -1.75
N THR A 120 1.49 20.05 -1.55
CA THR A 120 0.46 19.15 -0.98
C THR A 120 0.04 19.63 0.40
N ALA A 121 1.00 19.99 1.25
CA ALA A 121 0.74 20.44 2.62
C ALA A 121 0.02 21.80 2.71
N ILE A 122 0.23 22.69 1.75
CA ILE A 122 -0.48 23.98 1.64
C ILE A 122 -1.90 23.78 1.12
N ALA A 123 -2.11 22.79 0.25
CA ALA A 123 -3.42 22.49 -0.33
C ALA A 123 -4.34 21.68 0.61
N ASP A 124 -3.76 20.98 1.58
CA ASP A 124 -4.48 20.18 2.56
C ASP A 124 -5.05 21.03 3.72
N ASP A 125 -6.11 20.50 4.33
CA ASP A 125 -6.78 21.12 5.47
C ASP A 125 -5.86 21.24 6.70
N ASP A 126 -6.25 22.14 7.62
CA ASP A 126 -5.43 22.42 8.80
C ASP A 126 -5.27 21.26 9.78
N ASP A 127 -6.21 20.31 9.73
CA ASP A 127 -6.22 19.10 10.56
C ASP A 127 -5.28 18.00 10.05
N VAL A 128 -4.54 18.22 8.95
CA VAL A 128 -3.47 17.33 8.50
C VAL A 128 -2.14 17.73 9.16
N ALA A 129 -1.55 16.81 9.91
CA ALA A 129 -0.31 17.05 10.66
C ALA A 129 0.96 16.69 9.88
N SER A 130 0.90 15.72 8.97
CA SER A 130 2.10 15.19 8.32
C SER A 130 1.88 14.53 6.96
N TRP A 131 2.95 14.52 6.16
CA TRP A 131 3.04 13.98 4.80
C TRP A 131 4.29 13.13 4.63
N GLU A 132 4.13 11.82 4.66
CA GLU A 132 5.23 10.86 4.47
C GLU A 132 5.65 10.78 3.00
N PHE A 133 6.96 10.83 2.75
CA PHE A 133 7.50 10.73 1.41
C PHE A 133 7.51 9.27 0.93
N ARG A 134 7.36 9.10 -0.38
CA ARG A 134 7.55 7.82 -1.06
C ARG A 134 9.02 7.43 -1.09
N GLN A 135 9.32 6.26 -0.54
CA GLN A 135 10.66 5.70 -0.53
C GLN A 135 10.86 4.73 -1.71
N LYS A 136 11.97 4.88 -2.42
CA LYS A 136 12.48 3.95 -3.44
C LYS A 136 13.88 3.45 -3.02
N PRO A 137 14.37 2.28 -3.45
CA PRO A 137 13.71 1.31 -4.33
C PRO A 137 12.61 0.50 -3.65
N PHE A 138 12.50 0.52 -2.32
CA PHE A 138 11.47 -0.20 -1.59
C PHE A 138 10.53 0.77 -0.87
N GLU A 139 9.27 0.74 -1.28
CA GLU A 139 8.21 1.50 -0.64
C GLU A 139 7.69 0.75 0.58
N HIS A 140 7.39 1.46 1.67
CA HIS A 140 6.86 0.82 2.86
C HIS A 140 5.51 0.15 2.53
N PRO A 141 5.33 -1.16 2.76
CA PRO A 141 4.18 -1.92 2.28
C PRO A 141 2.90 -1.67 3.08
N LYS A 142 2.81 -0.60 3.85
CA LYS A 142 1.62 -0.36 4.69
C LYS A 142 0.43 0.04 3.82
N TYR A 143 -0.75 -0.31 4.30
CA TYR A 143 -1.98 0.23 3.74
C TYR A 143 -2.07 1.75 3.96
N TYR A 144 -2.58 2.43 2.94
CA TYR A 144 -3.09 3.79 2.97
C TYR A 144 -4.42 3.81 2.22
N ASN A 145 -5.32 4.71 2.56
CA ASN A 145 -6.55 4.88 1.79
C ASN A 145 -6.20 5.47 0.40
N PRO A 146 -6.52 4.81 -0.73
CA PRO A 146 -6.09 5.29 -2.05
C PRO A 146 -6.75 6.60 -2.53
N VAL A 147 -7.88 6.97 -1.91
CA VAL A 147 -8.63 8.20 -2.21
C VAL A 147 -8.06 9.37 -1.41
N THR A 148 -7.97 9.23 -0.09
CA THR A 148 -7.59 10.33 0.81
C THR A 148 -6.10 10.39 1.11
N LEU A 149 -5.36 9.32 0.77
CA LEU A 149 -3.95 9.07 1.09
C LEU A 149 -3.67 9.00 2.60
N GLU A 150 -4.70 8.90 3.43
CA GLU A 150 -4.55 8.77 4.88
C GLU A 150 -3.90 7.43 5.25
N ILE A 151 -2.99 7.49 6.22
CA ILE A 151 -2.22 6.35 6.72
C ILE A 151 -2.50 6.08 8.20
N PRO A 152 -2.43 4.82 8.65
CA PRO A 152 -2.56 4.49 10.07
C PRO A 152 -1.36 4.96 10.90
N TRP A 153 -0.18 5.01 10.28
CA TRP A 153 1.10 5.49 10.82
C TRP A 153 2.07 5.79 9.67
N SER A 154 3.10 6.61 9.92
CA SER A 154 4.12 6.99 8.94
C SER A 154 5.52 6.53 9.30
N SER A 155 6.31 6.12 8.30
CA SER A 155 7.75 5.95 8.49
C SER A 155 8.43 7.32 8.50
N HIS A 156 9.24 7.59 9.52
CA HIS A 156 9.96 8.86 9.62
C HIS A 156 11.35 8.82 8.99
N ALA A 157 11.61 7.88 8.07
CA ALA A 157 12.80 8.00 7.22
C ALA A 157 12.79 9.31 6.44
N CYS A 158 11.62 9.72 5.92
CA CYS A 158 11.43 11.04 5.32
C CYS A 158 9.97 11.48 5.43
N ILE A 159 9.71 12.56 6.16
CA ILE A 159 8.35 13.04 6.44
C ILE A 159 8.34 14.55 6.68
N LEU A 160 7.35 15.22 6.11
CA LEU A 160 7.07 16.62 6.41
C LEU A 160 6.03 16.69 7.53
N PHE A 161 6.26 17.55 8.52
CA PHE A 161 5.29 17.89 9.55
C PHE A 161 4.91 19.36 9.51
N LYS A 162 3.66 19.65 9.88
CA LYS A 162 3.30 20.98 10.40
C LYS A 162 3.91 21.11 11.80
N ARG A 163 4.77 22.11 12.02
CA ARG A 163 5.52 22.27 13.29
C ARG A 163 4.58 22.39 14.49
N SER A 164 3.52 23.18 14.36
CA SER A 164 2.52 23.38 15.43
C SER A 164 1.83 22.08 15.85
N ALA A 165 1.60 21.14 14.93
CA ALA A 165 1.04 19.84 15.27
C ALA A 165 2.04 18.99 16.09
N LEU A 166 3.33 18.98 15.73
CA LEU A 166 4.37 18.31 16.53
C LEU A 166 4.49 18.89 17.93
N GLU A 167 4.49 20.21 18.05
CA GLU A 167 4.57 20.92 19.34
C GLU A 167 3.37 20.58 20.24
N SER A 168 2.16 20.54 19.68
CA SER A 168 0.95 20.21 20.44
C SER A 168 1.00 18.81 21.09
N VAL A 169 1.76 17.89 20.50
CA VAL A 169 1.93 16.52 21.01
C VAL A 169 3.31 16.27 21.63
N LYS A 170 4.11 17.33 21.79
CA LYS A 170 5.44 17.33 22.42
C LYS A 170 6.47 16.43 21.72
N GLY A 171 6.43 16.38 20.38
CA GLY A 171 7.38 15.62 19.58
C GLY A 171 7.41 14.12 19.89
N TYR A 172 8.56 13.48 19.67
CA TYR A 172 8.77 12.04 19.80
C TYR A 172 8.78 11.56 21.26
N GLU A 173 8.38 10.31 21.51
CA GLU A 173 8.50 9.62 22.80
C GLU A 173 9.96 9.32 23.18
N GLU A 174 10.49 10.01 24.18
CA GLU A 174 11.88 9.86 24.63
C GLU A 174 12.18 8.47 25.22
N LYS A 175 11.18 7.73 25.70
CA LYS A 175 11.38 6.35 26.17
C LYS A 175 11.48 5.31 25.05
N ILE A 176 11.25 5.71 23.79
CA ILE A 176 11.47 4.85 22.62
C ILE A 176 12.74 5.32 21.93
N PHE A 177 13.81 4.53 22.10
CA PHE A 177 15.13 4.85 21.55
C PHE A 177 15.18 4.80 20.03
N LEU A 178 14.68 3.72 19.43
CA LEU A 178 14.70 3.48 17.98
C LEU A 178 13.73 2.35 17.61
N TYR A 179 13.13 2.47 16.42
CA TYR A 179 12.09 1.60 15.87
C TYR A 179 10.78 1.65 16.66
N GLY A 180 9.79 2.35 16.13
CA GLY A 180 8.43 2.47 16.67
C GLY A 180 8.13 3.81 17.35
N GLU A 181 9.12 4.70 17.49
CA GLU A 181 8.93 6.09 17.88
C GLU A 181 8.11 6.86 16.85
N ASP A 182 8.24 6.47 15.58
CA ASP A 182 7.49 7.01 14.46
C ASP A 182 6.01 6.59 14.49
N VAL A 183 5.76 5.32 14.77
CA VAL A 183 4.42 4.78 14.98
C VAL A 183 3.76 5.40 16.21
N GLU A 184 4.49 5.52 17.32
CA GLU A 184 3.94 6.09 18.55
C GLU A 184 3.55 7.56 18.33
N LEU A 185 4.41 8.36 17.69
CA LEU A 185 4.11 9.75 17.35
C LEU A 185 2.91 9.84 16.40
N SER A 186 2.83 8.96 15.39
CA SER A 186 1.68 8.87 14.49
C SER A 186 0.38 8.63 15.25
N PHE A 187 0.39 7.71 16.22
CA PHE A 187 -0.79 7.39 17.03
C PHE A 187 -1.15 8.58 17.92
N ARG A 188 -0.16 9.26 18.49
CA ARG A 188 -0.36 10.43 19.34
C ARG A 188 -0.97 11.60 18.57
N LEU A 189 -0.50 11.87 17.35
CA LEU A 189 -1.08 12.89 16.46
C LEU A 189 -2.55 12.57 16.17
N ARG A 190 -2.84 11.33 15.78
CA ARG A 190 -4.21 10.87 15.50
C ARG A 190 -5.12 10.92 16.72
N ASP A 191 -4.61 10.60 17.91
CA ASP A 191 -5.36 10.69 19.17
C ASP A 191 -5.71 12.14 19.55
N ASN A 192 -4.94 13.12 19.05
CA ASN A 192 -5.21 14.56 19.16
C ASN A 192 -6.06 15.12 18.00
N GLY A 193 -6.64 14.24 17.16
CA GLY A 193 -7.59 14.62 16.12
C GLY A 193 -6.96 14.95 14.78
N PHE A 194 -5.64 14.83 14.63
CA PHE A 194 -4.98 15.07 13.35
C PHE A 194 -5.11 13.88 12.41
N ARG A 195 -5.20 14.17 11.11
CA ARG A 195 -4.96 13.24 10.03
C ARG A 195 -3.48 13.23 9.67
N ILE A 196 -3.00 12.10 9.17
CA ILE A 196 -1.64 11.93 8.67
C ILE A 196 -1.72 11.24 7.32
N LYS A 197 -0.90 11.68 6.36
CA LYS A 197 -1.04 11.29 4.96
C LYS A 197 0.27 10.78 4.37
N TYR A 198 0.11 9.98 3.33
CA TYR A 198 1.16 9.57 2.42
C TYR A 198 1.20 10.52 1.21
N CYS A 199 2.39 10.94 0.79
CA CYS A 199 2.59 11.83 -0.36
C CYS A 199 3.32 11.08 -1.48
N PRO A 200 2.60 10.30 -2.33
CA PRO A 200 3.21 9.42 -3.33
C PRO A 200 4.01 10.17 -4.41
N SER A 201 3.70 11.46 -4.63
CA SER A 201 4.37 12.31 -5.60
C SER A 201 5.74 12.81 -5.14
N SER A 202 6.02 12.79 -3.83
CA SER A 202 7.27 13.27 -3.22
C SER A 202 8.18 12.08 -2.94
N VAL A 203 9.26 11.95 -3.72
CA VAL A 203 10.06 10.73 -3.78
C VAL A 203 11.48 10.93 -3.23
N CYS A 204 11.94 9.98 -2.42
CA CYS A 204 13.33 9.85 -1.99
C CYS A 204 13.85 8.42 -2.18
N TRP A 205 15.15 8.30 -2.44
CA TRP A 205 15.87 7.03 -2.60
C TRP A 205 16.59 6.68 -1.30
N HIS A 206 16.37 5.49 -0.74
CA HIS A 206 16.79 5.08 0.60
C HIS A 206 17.76 3.90 0.54
N TYR A 207 18.95 4.09 1.11
CA TYR A 207 20.05 3.11 1.05
C TYR A 207 20.06 2.09 2.21
N THR A 208 18.91 1.84 2.84
CA THR A 208 18.80 1.09 4.11
C THR A 208 19.16 -0.40 4.03
N TYR A 209 18.92 -1.05 2.90
CA TYR A 209 18.99 -2.52 2.78
C TYR A 209 20.23 -2.95 2.00
N LYS A 210 21.02 -3.85 2.59
CA LYS A 210 22.10 -4.54 1.86
C LYS A 210 21.56 -5.50 0.80
N TYR A 211 20.42 -6.15 1.08
CA TYR A 211 19.66 -7.01 0.17
C TYR A 211 18.21 -7.18 0.66
N ALA A 212 17.29 -7.57 -0.23
CA ALA A 212 15.87 -7.76 0.08
C ALA A 212 15.66 -8.80 1.22
N GLY A 213 14.77 -8.48 2.16
CA GLY A 213 14.44 -9.39 3.27
C GLY A 213 15.47 -9.46 4.41
N HIS A 214 16.53 -8.65 4.41
CA HIS A 214 17.51 -8.64 5.50
C HIS A 214 16.88 -8.17 6.83
N VAL A 215 16.84 -9.07 7.83
CA VAL A 215 16.32 -8.77 9.17
C VAL A 215 17.42 -8.10 10.01
N LYS A 216 17.25 -6.81 10.30
CA LYS A 216 18.13 -6.11 11.25
C LYS A 216 17.75 -6.48 12.68
N GLN A 217 18.70 -7.01 13.45
CA GLN A 217 18.46 -7.44 14.84
C GLN A 217 17.87 -6.33 15.72
N LEU A 218 18.41 -5.10 15.60
CA LEU A 218 17.91 -3.94 16.32
C LEU A 218 16.47 -3.58 15.92
N GLN A 219 16.14 -3.65 14.62
CA GLN A 219 14.78 -3.41 14.12
C GLN A 219 13.80 -4.45 14.64
N PHE A 220 14.17 -5.74 14.60
CA PHE A 220 13.33 -6.82 15.09
C PHE A 220 13.00 -6.65 16.58
N LEU A 221 14.01 -6.40 17.41
CA LEU A 221 13.85 -6.25 18.87
C LEU A 221 13.16 -4.94 19.24
N GLY A 222 13.53 -3.83 18.59
CA GLY A 222 12.89 -2.52 18.78
C GLY A 222 11.42 -2.57 18.43
N ASN A 223 11.06 -3.21 17.30
CA ASN A 223 9.67 -3.39 16.92
C ASN A 223 8.85 -4.17 17.97
N ILE A 224 9.38 -5.26 18.52
CA ILE A 224 8.71 -6.03 19.57
C ILE A 224 8.46 -5.17 20.82
N LEU A 225 9.47 -4.41 21.24
CA LEU A 225 9.40 -3.57 22.44
C LEU A 225 8.39 -2.43 22.26
N SER A 226 8.52 -1.66 21.17
CA SER A 226 7.64 -0.53 20.86
C SER A 226 6.20 -0.98 20.62
N ASN A 227 5.99 -2.11 19.93
CA ASN A 227 4.65 -2.69 19.78
C ASN A 227 4.02 -3.02 21.14
N SER A 228 4.82 -3.50 22.10
CA SER A 228 4.35 -3.74 23.47
C SER A 228 3.98 -2.43 24.18
N TYR A 229 4.81 -1.39 24.08
CA TYR A 229 4.52 -0.06 24.64
C TYR A 229 3.24 0.56 24.06
N ILE A 230 3.08 0.50 22.74
CA ILE A 230 1.91 1.02 22.03
C ILE A 230 0.65 0.22 22.41
N ARG A 231 0.74 -1.09 22.62
CA ARG A 231 -0.38 -1.89 23.16
C ARG A 231 -0.80 -1.45 24.56
N LEU A 232 0.17 -1.20 25.44
CA LEU A 232 -0.11 -0.73 26.81
C LEU A 232 -0.80 0.65 26.79
N ARG A 233 -0.32 1.57 25.94
CA ARG A 233 -0.85 2.95 25.86
C ARG A 233 -2.16 3.06 25.09
N TYR A 234 -2.28 2.42 23.93
CA TYR A 234 -3.40 2.62 22.99
C TYR A 234 -4.27 1.36 22.78
N GLY A 235 -3.72 0.16 22.99
CA GLY A 235 -4.40 -1.10 22.66
C GLY A 235 -5.54 -1.45 23.62
N SER A 236 -6.55 -2.19 23.17
CA SER A 236 -7.61 -2.74 24.05
C SER A 236 -7.06 -3.68 25.12
N TRP A 237 -7.84 -3.96 26.18
CA TRP A 237 -7.46 -4.95 27.19
C TRP A 237 -7.14 -6.33 26.60
N ARG A 238 -7.84 -6.74 25.54
CA ARG A 238 -7.53 -7.97 24.80
C ARG A 238 -6.15 -7.92 24.13
N GLN A 239 -5.77 -6.76 23.57
CA GLN A 239 -4.46 -6.57 22.95
C GLN A 239 -3.32 -6.49 23.98
N ILE A 240 -3.58 -5.98 25.19
CA ILE A 240 -2.63 -5.98 26.31
C ILE A 240 -2.40 -7.40 26.81
N LEU A 241 -3.49 -8.13 27.10
CA LEU A 241 -3.42 -9.53 27.55
C LEU A 241 -2.83 -10.48 26.50
N ALA A 242 -2.78 -10.07 25.23
CA ALA A 242 -2.13 -10.83 24.16
C ALA A 242 -0.60 -10.75 24.21
N ILE A 243 0.00 -9.75 24.88
CA ILE A 243 1.46 -9.55 24.90
C ILE A 243 2.19 -10.83 25.37
N PRO A 244 1.87 -11.45 26.53
CA PRO A 244 2.57 -12.67 26.97
C PRO A 244 2.43 -13.82 25.98
N LEU A 245 1.27 -13.97 25.32
CA LEU A 245 1.03 -15.01 24.32
C LEU A 245 1.86 -14.79 23.05
N LEU A 246 2.02 -13.54 22.60
CA LEU A 246 2.83 -13.18 21.45
C LEU A 246 4.32 -13.43 21.73
N TYR A 247 4.81 -13.08 22.93
CA TYR A 247 6.18 -13.39 23.37
C TYR A 247 6.41 -14.90 23.46
N LEU A 248 5.47 -15.65 24.05
CA LEU A 248 5.56 -17.11 24.14
C LEU A 248 5.63 -17.73 22.73
N LYS A 249 4.86 -17.22 21.78
CA LYS A 249 4.93 -17.66 20.39
C LYS A 249 6.30 -17.41 19.78
N LEU A 250 6.90 -16.22 19.96
CA LEU A 250 8.27 -15.94 19.50
C LEU A 250 9.31 -16.85 20.17
N TRP A 251 9.08 -17.24 21.43
CA TRP A 251 9.97 -18.13 22.15
C TRP A 251 9.93 -19.57 21.63
N LEU A 252 8.75 -20.03 21.21
CA LEU A 252 8.51 -21.39 20.72
C LEU A 252 8.85 -21.58 19.24
N LEU A 253 8.78 -20.52 18.44
CA LEU A 253 9.11 -20.56 17.01
C LEU A 253 10.63 -20.64 16.78
N LYS A 254 11.02 -21.11 15.58
CA LYS A 254 12.42 -21.13 15.15
C LYS A 254 12.99 -19.70 15.25
N PRO A 255 14.19 -19.51 15.84
CA PRO A 255 14.82 -18.20 15.91
C PRO A 255 14.98 -17.57 14.54
N THR A 256 14.69 -16.26 14.48
CA THR A 256 14.84 -15.37 13.32
C THR A 256 16.15 -14.59 13.37
N ILE A 257 16.73 -14.45 14.56
CA ILE A 257 18.00 -13.76 14.82
C ILE A 257 18.86 -14.58 15.79
N ASP A 258 20.16 -14.32 15.78
CA ASP A 258 21.08 -14.92 16.72
C ASP A 258 20.77 -14.52 18.17
N ASN A 259 20.96 -15.48 19.09
CA ASN A 259 20.70 -15.30 20.52
C ASN A 259 19.27 -14.79 20.87
N GLN A 260 18.28 -15.03 20.00
CA GLN A 260 16.90 -14.52 20.14
C GLN A 260 16.33 -14.66 21.56
N LYS A 261 16.48 -15.82 22.21
CA LYS A 261 15.93 -16.05 23.56
C LYS A 261 16.53 -15.11 24.62
N LYS A 262 17.86 -14.94 24.63
CA LYS A 262 18.54 -14.00 25.55
C LYS A 262 18.10 -12.56 25.27
N ALA A 263 18.00 -12.19 23.99
CA ALA A 263 17.54 -10.87 23.59
C ALA A 263 16.08 -10.61 24.03
N LEU A 264 15.18 -11.59 23.87
CA LEU A 264 13.79 -11.49 24.32
C LEU A 264 13.67 -11.30 25.84
N ILE A 265 14.53 -11.94 26.65
CA ILE A 265 14.56 -11.70 28.11
C ILE A 265 14.92 -10.23 28.40
N LYS A 266 15.96 -9.69 27.76
CA LYS A 266 16.37 -8.29 27.93
C LYS A 266 15.23 -7.33 27.57
N ILE A 267 14.57 -7.57 26.44
CA ILE A 267 13.42 -6.80 25.99
C ILE A 267 12.25 -6.91 26.97
N LEU A 268 11.98 -8.10 27.53
CA LEU A 268 10.93 -8.28 28.54
C LEU A 268 11.24 -7.50 29.83
N LEU A 269 12.48 -7.49 30.30
CA LEU A 269 12.89 -6.67 31.46
C LEU A 269 12.69 -5.17 31.18
N GLN A 270 13.12 -4.71 30.00
CA GLN A 270 12.90 -3.33 29.57
C GLN A 270 11.41 -2.98 29.45
N LEU A 271 10.58 -3.93 29.00
CA LEU A 271 9.14 -3.79 28.98
C LEU A 271 8.59 -3.62 30.39
N LEU A 272 8.97 -4.47 31.35
CA LEU A 272 8.50 -4.40 32.73
C LEU A 272 8.87 -3.08 33.42
N ILE A 273 10.07 -2.56 33.16
CA ILE A 273 10.52 -1.26 33.71
C ILE A 273 9.65 -0.11 33.20
N ASN A 274 9.36 -0.08 31.90
CA ASN A 274 8.63 1.03 31.27
C ASN A 274 7.10 0.83 31.24
N ALA A 275 6.60 -0.37 31.51
CA ALA A 275 5.17 -0.69 31.44
C ALA A 275 4.31 0.21 32.34
N PRO A 276 4.68 0.51 33.61
CA PRO A 276 3.91 1.42 34.45
C PRO A 276 3.70 2.78 33.78
N TYR A 277 4.73 3.34 33.15
CA TYR A 277 4.63 4.63 32.45
C TYR A 277 3.66 4.58 31.25
N PHE A 278 3.75 3.56 30.40
CA PHE A 278 2.86 3.44 29.24
C PHE A 278 1.41 3.14 29.64
N LEU A 279 1.19 2.46 30.77
CA LEU A 279 -0.13 2.23 31.34
C LEU A 279 -0.72 3.49 32.00
N THR A 280 0.09 4.28 32.71
CA THR A 280 -0.40 5.51 33.36
C THR A 280 -0.64 6.65 32.37
N THR A 281 0.07 6.66 31.24
CA THR A 281 -0.16 7.61 30.14
C THR A 281 -1.30 7.22 29.20
N ARG A 282 -1.94 6.07 29.42
CA ARG A 282 -3.11 5.62 28.67
C ARG A 282 -4.28 6.59 28.83
N LYS A 283 -4.95 6.89 27.73
CA LYS A 283 -6.20 7.66 27.69
C LYS A 283 -7.27 6.94 26.87
N LYS A 284 -8.54 7.27 27.09
CA LYS A 284 -9.63 6.78 26.24
C LYS A 284 -9.58 7.53 24.91
N SER A 285 -9.07 6.86 23.87
CA SER A 285 -9.03 7.41 22.52
C SER A 285 -10.41 7.47 21.89
N LYS A 286 -10.64 8.51 21.05
CA LYS A 286 -11.78 8.56 20.11
C LYS A 286 -11.47 7.78 18.82
N GLN A 287 -10.20 7.48 18.56
CA GLN A 287 -9.74 6.74 17.40
C GLN A 287 -9.66 5.24 17.70
N THR A 288 -9.64 4.44 16.63
CA THR A 288 -9.34 3.02 16.71
C THR A 288 -7.93 2.75 16.20
N PHE A 289 -7.16 2.02 17.00
CA PHE A 289 -5.78 1.65 16.71
C PHE A 289 -5.69 0.13 16.56
N ASN A 290 -5.72 -0.33 15.30
CA ASN A 290 -5.62 -1.74 14.97
C ASN A 290 -4.15 -2.17 14.94
N ILE A 291 -3.78 -3.10 15.83
CA ILE A 291 -2.42 -3.65 15.92
C ILE A 291 -2.48 -5.14 15.56
N TYR A 292 -1.84 -5.51 14.45
CA TYR A 292 -1.91 -6.83 13.85
C TYR A 292 -0.68 -7.67 14.24
N LYS A 293 -0.77 -8.47 15.29
CA LYS A 293 0.38 -9.25 15.83
C LYS A 293 1.56 -8.31 16.15
N TRP A 294 2.66 -8.37 15.40
CA TRP A 294 3.84 -7.51 15.56
C TRP A 294 3.89 -6.35 14.57
N ASP A 295 2.84 -6.20 13.74
CA ASP A 295 2.69 -5.14 12.75
C ASP A 295 1.68 -4.09 13.23
N TYR A 296 1.85 -2.85 12.73
CA TYR A 296 1.04 -1.68 13.11
C TYR A 296 -0.08 -1.36 12.12
N SER A 297 -0.15 -2.07 11.00
CA SER A 297 -1.14 -1.88 9.94
C SER A 297 -1.29 -3.14 9.11
N LEU A 298 -2.28 -3.14 8.22
CA LEU A 298 -2.30 -4.07 7.09
C LEU A 298 -1.06 -3.84 6.21
N ILE A 299 -0.58 -4.93 5.61
CA ILE A 299 0.62 -4.96 4.77
C ILE A 299 0.20 -5.44 3.38
N ARG A 300 0.45 -4.60 2.38
CA ARG A 300 0.37 -4.91 0.94
C ARG A 300 1.45 -5.93 0.59
N ASP A 301 1.10 -6.86 -0.29
CA ASP A 301 2.09 -7.78 -0.85
C ASP A 301 3.12 -7.00 -1.70
N GLY A 302 4.32 -7.56 -1.87
CA GLY A 302 5.39 -6.92 -2.65
C GLY A 302 6.20 -5.87 -1.87
N ALA A 303 6.45 -6.09 -0.57
CA ALA A 303 7.25 -5.19 0.28
C ALA A 303 8.68 -4.94 -0.22
N PHE A 304 9.22 -5.85 -1.03
CA PHE A 304 10.54 -5.74 -1.65
C PHE A 304 10.46 -5.66 -3.17
N TYR A 305 9.33 -5.22 -3.72
CA TYR A 305 9.28 -4.81 -5.13
C TYR A 305 10.22 -3.63 -5.33
N SER A 306 11.17 -3.77 -6.25
CA SER A 306 12.21 -2.77 -6.48
C SER A 306 11.78 -1.79 -7.56
N TYR A 307 11.66 -0.51 -7.20
CA TYR A 307 11.54 0.56 -8.20
C TYR A 307 12.91 0.90 -8.79
N TYR A 308 12.94 1.19 -10.08
CA TYR A 308 14.14 1.58 -10.82
C TYR A 308 14.09 3.06 -11.22
N ARG A 309 15.25 3.69 -11.40
CA ARG A 309 15.31 5.07 -11.92
C ARG A 309 14.89 5.04 -13.38
N GLN A 310 13.70 5.55 -13.67
CA GLN A 310 13.22 5.65 -15.05
C GLN A 310 13.81 6.85 -15.77
N VAL A 311 14.09 6.67 -17.06
CA VAL A 311 14.30 7.78 -17.98
C VAL A 311 12.93 8.30 -18.40
N LYS A 312 12.51 9.45 -17.86
CA LYS A 312 11.15 10.02 -18.03
C LYS A 312 10.71 10.26 -19.50
N ASN A 313 11.63 10.27 -20.46
CA ASN A 313 11.36 10.77 -21.81
C ASN A 313 10.59 9.79 -22.74
N CYS A 314 10.21 8.59 -22.29
CA CYS A 314 9.56 7.58 -23.14
C CYS A 314 8.39 6.83 -22.48
N LEU A 315 7.63 7.47 -21.57
CA LEU A 315 6.49 6.81 -20.93
C LEU A 315 5.31 6.65 -21.92
N PRO A 316 4.82 5.43 -22.21
CA PRO A 316 3.66 5.22 -23.07
C PRO A 316 2.39 5.86 -22.47
N LEU A 317 1.46 6.29 -23.33
CA LEU A 317 0.15 6.75 -22.84
C LEU A 317 -0.66 5.53 -22.35
N VAL A 318 -1.15 5.62 -21.11
CA VAL A 318 -2.04 4.62 -20.52
C VAL A 318 -3.46 5.16 -20.50
N SER A 319 -4.41 4.47 -21.14
CA SER A 319 -5.83 4.80 -21.06
C SER A 319 -6.51 3.98 -19.97
N ILE A 320 -7.10 4.66 -18.99
CA ILE A 320 -7.91 4.07 -17.92
C ILE A 320 -9.37 4.21 -18.31
N ILE A 321 -10.07 3.09 -18.44
CA ILE A 321 -11.50 3.06 -18.77
C ILE A 321 -12.32 2.88 -17.50
N ILE A 322 -13.21 3.82 -17.21
CA ILE A 322 -14.23 3.70 -16.16
C ILE A 322 -15.61 3.60 -16.80
N ARG A 323 -16.36 2.58 -16.42
CA ARG A 323 -17.78 2.43 -16.78
C ARG A 323 -18.61 2.81 -15.58
N THR A 324 -19.61 3.64 -15.78
CA THR A 324 -20.53 4.06 -14.73
C THR A 324 -21.96 4.10 -15.24
N TYR A 325 -22.92 4.27 -14.34
CA TYR A 325 -24.34 4.37 -14.68
C TYR A 325 -25.06 5.18 -13.60
N LYS A 326 -26.31 5.54 -13.89
CA LYS A 326 -27.16 6.32 -13.00
C LYS A 326 -27.11 5.91 -11.52
N GLY A 327 -26.86 6.89 -10.65
CA GLY A 327 -26.80 6.72 -9.20
C GLY A 327 -25.44 6.24 -8.66
N ARG A 328 -24.36 6.40 -9.43
CA ARG A 328 -23.01 5.96 -9.04
C ARG A 328 -21.99 7.10 -8.94
N LEU A 329 -22.41 8.35 -9.12
CA LEU A 329 -21.51 9.51 -9.07
C LEU A 329 -20.58 9.54 -7.84
N SER A 330 -21.05 9.16 -6.65
CA SER A 330 -20.19 9.14 -5.45
C SER A 330 -19.10 8.07 -5.48
N TYR A 331 -19.36 6.90 -6.09
CA TYR A 331 -18.34 5.89 -6.34
C TYR A 331 -17.33 6.37 -7.41
N LEU A 332 -17.85 6.92 -8.51
CA LEU A 332 -17.04 7.48 -9.59
C LEU A 332 -16.06 8.55 -9.09
N LYS A 333 -16.48 9.42 -8.16
CA LYS A 333 -15.61 10.42 -7.52
C LYS A 333 -14.42 9.80 -6.81
N GLU A 334 -14.62 8.69 -6.07
CA GLU A 334 -13.52 7.99 -5.41
C GLU A 334 -12.61 7.26 -6.41
N ALA A 335 -13.16 6.62 -7.43
CA ALA A 335 -12.38 5.99 -8.50
C ALA A 335 -11.49 7.02 -9.23
N ILE A 336 -12.02 8.20 -9.54
CA ILE A 336 -11.25 9.28 -10.18
C ILE A 336 -10.21 9.87 -9.22
N ALA A 337 -10.52 10.00 -7.93
CA ALA A 337 -9.55 10.46 -6.95
C ALA A 337 -8.31 9.56 -6.87
N CYS A 338 -8.47 8.23 -6.91
CA CYS A 338 -7.31 7.32 -6.92
C CYS A 338 -6.51 7.36 -8.23
N VAL A 339 -7.15 7.72 -9.36
CA VAL A 339 -6.47 8.00 -10.64
C VAL A 339 -5.64 9.28 -10.57
N LEU A 340 -6.18 10.35 -9.97
CA LEU A 340 -5.44 11.60 -9.76
C LEU A 340 -4.23 11.43 -8.84
N ASN A 341 -4.28 10.45 -7.94
CA ASN A 341 -3.20 10.10 -7.03
C ASN A 341 -2.12 9.20 -7.65
N GLN A 342 -2.25 8.78 -8.92
CA GLN A 342 -1.24 7.94 -9.56
C GLN A 342 0.12 8.62 -9.65
N THR A 343 1.19 7.83 -9.46
CA THR A 343 2.58 8.27 -9.61
C THR A 343 3.04 8.27 -11.07
N TYR A 344 2.23 7.70 -11.96
CA TYR A 344 2.45 7.69 -13.40
C TYR A 344 1.84 8.95 -14.04
N ASP A 345 2.64 9.69 -14.80
CA ASP A 345 2.23 11.02 -15.29
C ASP A 345 1.47 10.99 -16.63
N ASN A 346 1.61 9.95 -17.47
CA ASN A 346 1.07 9.93 -18.84
C ASN A 346 -0.24 9.13 -18.94
N ILE A 347 -1.34 9.70 -18.41
CA ILE A 347 -2.64 9.03 -18.29
C ILE A 347 -3.73 9.76 -19.08
N GLU A 348 -4.54 8.98 -19.79
CA GLU A 348 -5.85 9.37 -20.32
C GLU A 348 -6.94 8.64 -19.52
N LEU A 349 -7.95 9.37 -19.05
CA LEU A 349 -9.14 8.82 -18.42
C LEU A 349 -10.30 8.83 -19.41
N VAL A 350 -10.86 7.66 -19.70
CA VAL A 350 -12.05 7.49 -20.55
C VAL A 350 -13.21 7.04 -19.65
N VAL A 351 -14.25 7.86 -19.54
CA VAL A 351 -15.45 7.53 -18.77
C VAL A 351 -16.64 7.36 -19.70
N VAL A 352 -17.30 6.20 -19.61
CA VAL A 352 -18.53 5.91 -20.36
C VAL A 352 -19.67 5.69 -19.38
N GLU A 353 -20.74 6.47 -19.53
CA GLU A 353 -21.91 6.45 -18.67
C GLU A 353 -23.11 5.79 -19.36
N ASP A 354 -23.68 4.77 -18.72
CA ASP A 354 -24.74 3.90 -19.25
C ASP A 354 -26.15 4.29 -18.78
N GLY A 355 -26.90 5.01 -19.61
CA GLY A 355 -28.29 5.38 -19.39
C GLY A 355 -28.51 6.66 -18.57
N SER A 356 -27.50 7.52 -18.47
CA SER A 356 -27.57 8.84 -17.83
C SER A 356 -26.42 9.74 -18.27
N ASP A 357 -26.45 11.01 -17.85
CA ASP A 357 -25.38 12.00 -18.06
C ASP A 357 -25.01 12.75 -16.77
N GLU A 358 -25.24 12.14 -15.60
CA GLU A 358 -25.08 12.79 -14.28
C GLU A 358 -23.61 13.10 -13.95
N ALA A 359 -22.67 12.40 -14.58
CA ALA A 359 -21.24 12.61 -14.36
C ALA A 359 -20.65 13.77 -15.18
N ARG A 360 -21.38 14.28 -16.19
CA ARG A 360 -20.87 15.27 -17.16
C ARG A 360 -20.23 16.48 -16.49
N ASP A 361 -20.98 17.17 -15.65
CA ASP A 361 -20.53 18.41 -15.01
C ASP A 361 -19.28 18.18 -14.15
N TYR A 362 -19.23 17.06 -13.43
CA TYR A 362 -18.08 16.70 -12.62
C TYR A 362 -16.84 16.41 -13.47
N LEU A 363 -16.99 15.63 -14.55
CA LEU A 363 -15.88 15.27 -15.44
C LEU A 363 -15.33 16.46 -16.23
N GLU A 364 -16.20 17.39 -16.66
CA GLU A 364 -15.77 18.63 -17.28
C GLU A 364 -14.95 19.50 -16.32
N GLN A 365 -15.32 19.55 -15.04
CA GLN A 365 -14.54 20.26 -14.02
C GLN A 365 -13.18 19.61 -13.80
N ILE A 366 -13.12 18.27 -13.72
CA ILE A 366 -11.85 17.55 -13.61
C ILE A 366 -10.94 17.82 -14.81
N GLY A 367 -11.48 17.75 -16.04
CA GLY A 367 -10.73 18.03 -17.26
C GLY A 367 -10.20 19.46 -17.36
N LYS A 368 -10.94 20.45 -16.84
CA LYS A 368 -10.49 21.86 -16.80
C LYS A 368 -9.40 22.12 -15.76
N ASN A 369 -9.45 21.43 -14.62
CA ASN A 369 -8.57 21.70 -13.48
C ASN A 369 -7.30 20.84 -13.47
N SER A 370 -7.31 19.67 -14.11
CA SER A 370 -6.17 18.77 -14.11
C SER A 370 -5.23 19.03 -15.27
N LYS A 371 -3.98 19.39 -14.97
CA LYS A 371 -2.89 19.41 -15.97
C LYS A 371 -2.32 18.02 -16.27
N LYS A 372 -2.64 17.03 -15.43
CA LYS A 372 -2.06 15.68 -15.46
C LYS A 372 -2.96 14.63 -16.14
N LEU A 373 -4.24 14.94 -16.31
CA LEU A 373 -5.23 13.95 -16.72
C LEU A 373 -6.03 14.47 -17.92
N LYS A 374 -5.87 13.81 -19.07
CA LYS A 374 -6.77 14.02 -20.22
C LYS A 374 -8.06 13.26 -19.96
N VAL A 375 -9.20 13.94 -19.93
CA VAL A 375 -10.51 13.32 -19.69
C VAL A 375 -11.29 13.24 -21.00
N VAL A 376 -11.77 12.04 -21.33
CA VAL A 376 -12.71 11.76 -22.41
C VAL A 376 -13.98 11.21 -21.77
N TYR A 377 -15.13 11.80 -22.11
CA TYR A 377 -16.41 11.41 -21.54
C TYR A 377 -17.44 11.16 -22.64
N GLN A 378 -18.17 10.06 -22.52
CA GLN A 378 -19.27 9.68 -23.40
C GLN A 378 -20.46 9.19 -22.57
N SER A 379 -21.67 9.62 -22.94
CA SER A 379 -22.92 9.16 -22.35
C SER A 379 -23.71 8.40 -23.42
N GLU A 380 -24.23 7.23 -23.06
CA GLU A 380 -24.96 6.34 -23.96
C GLU A 380 -26.35 6.01 -23.39
N PRO A 381 -27.31 5.59 -24.24
CA PRO A 381 -28.53 4.94 -23.78
C PRO A 381 -28.22 3.70 -22.93
N LYS A 382 -29.19 3.22 -22.15
CA LYS A 382 -29.01 2.05 -21.27
C LYS A 382 -28.83 0.76 -22.09
N LEU A 383 -27.57 0.36 -22.33
CA LEU A 383 -27.17 -0.75 -23.21
C LEU A 383 -26.31 -1.80 -22.51
N GLY A 384 -25.88 -1.55 -21.27
CA GLY A 384 -25.19 -2.55 -20.43
C GLY A 384 -23.66 -2.46 -20.44
N ARG A 385 -23.03 -3.23 -19.54
CA ARG A 385 -21.60 -3.06 -19.19
C ARG A 385 -20.62 -3.42 -20.31
N CYS A 386 -20.99 -4.37 -21.16
CA CYS A 386 -20.13 -4.80 -22.27
C CYS A 386 -20.17 -3.79 -23.41
N HIS A 387 -21.37 -3.29 -23.73
CA HIS A 387 -21.53 -2.23 -24.71
C HIS A 387 -20.73 -0.98 -24.30
N THR A 388 -20.90 -0.51 -23.06
CA THR A 388 -20.14 0.65 -22.56
C THR A 388 -18.64 0.37 -22.45
N GLY A 389 -18.24 -0.86 -22.13
CA GLY A 389 -16.84 -1.29 -22.19
C GLY A 389 -16.25 -1.22 -23.60
N ASN A 390 -17.02 -1.60 -24.63
CA ASN A 390 -16.62 -1.52 -26.03
C ASN A 390 -16.50 -0.09 -26.54
N ILE A 391 -17.44 0.79 -26.15
CA ILE A 391 -17.33 2.23 -26.41
C ILE A 391 -16.08 2.79 -25.72
N GLY A 392 -15.84 2.42 -24.47
CA GLY A 392 -14.63 2.83 -23.75
C GLY A 392 -13.36 2.43 -24.48
N LEU A 393 -13.25 1.17 -24.90
CA LEU A 393 -12.12 0.64 -25.66
C LEU A 393 -11.91 1.39 -26.98
N SER A 394 -12.98 1.68 -27.73
CA SER A 394 -12.87 2.37 -29.01
C SER A 394 -12.40 3.82 -28.87
N LEU A 395 -12.75 4.48 -27.76
CA LEU A 395 -12.37 5.86 -27.45
C LEU A 395 -10.95 6.02 -26.91
N THR A 396 -10.33 4.94 -26.40
CA THR A 396 -8.95 5.01 -25.88
C THR A 396 -7.94 5.35 -26.98
N THR A 397 -6.94 6.16 -26.65
CA THR A 397 -5.81 6.51 -27.55
C THR A 397 -4.45 6.03 -27.03
N GLY A 398 -4.42 5.49 -25.81
CA GLY A 398 -3.22 4.95 -25.17
C GLY A 398 -2.68 3.70 -25.84
N GLN A 399 -1.36 3.54 -25.76
CA GLN A 399 -0.67 2.32 -26.17
C GLN A 399 -1.00 1.16 -25.23
N LEU A 400 -1.31 1.50 -23.97
CA LEU A 400 -1.65 0.58 -22.89
C LEU A 400 -3.05 0.91 -22.38
N ILE A 401 -3.80 -0.11 -21.99
CA ILE A 401 -5.18 0.01 -21.53
C ILE A 401 -5.34 -0.73 -20.21
N VAL A 402 -6.14 -0.17 -19.30
CA VAL A 402 -6.57 -0.79 -18.05
C VAL A 402 -8.01 -0.39 -17.75
N PHE A 403 -8.76 -1.25 -17.07
CA PHE A 403 -10.11 -0.95 -16.60
C PHE A 403 -10.09 -0.59 -15.11
N LEU A 404 -10.97 0.31 -14.71
CA LEU A 404 -11.27 0.61 -13.31
C LEU A 404 -12.79 0.71 -13.20
N ASP A 405 -13.43 -0.33 -12.65
CA ASP A 405 -14.87 -0.24 -12.36
C ASP A 405 -15.09 0.90 -11.33
N ASP A 406 -16.22 1.60 -11.42
CA ASP A 406 -16.44 2.86 -10.68
C ASP A 406 -16.46 2.70 -9.16
N ASP A 407 -16.64 1.49 -8.65
CA ASP A 407 -16.60 1.13 -7.24
C ASP A 407 -15.30 0.46 -6.78
N ASP A 408 -14.29 0.38 -7.64
CA ASP A 408 -12.95 -0.14 -7.35
C ASP A 408 -11.92 0.98 -7.13
N LEU A 409 -10.72 0.63 -6.64
CA LEU A 409 -9.64 1.59 -6.39
C LEU A 409 -8.26 1.07 -6.80
N PHE A 410 -7.42 1.97 -7.28
CA PHE A 410 -5.98 1.76 -7.48
C PHE A 410 -5.18 2.36 -6.34
N PHE A 411 -4.15 1.66 -5.87
CA PHE A 411 -3.09 2.30 -5.11
C PHE A 411 -2.29 3.22 -6.04
N ALA A 412 -1.64 4.25 -5.49
CA ALA A 412 -0.94 5.29 -6.24
C ALA A 412 0.17 4.74 -7.16
N ASP A 413 0.71 3.55 -6.85
CA ASP A 413 1.77 2.90 -7.60
C ASP A 413 1.26 1.93 -8.70
N HIS A 414 -0.05 1.78 -8.91
CA HIS A 414 -0.64 0.79 -9.81
C HIS A 414 -0.13 0.89 -11.24
N ILE A 415 -0.35 2.04 -11.90
CA ILE A 415 0.00 2.21 -13.31
C ILE A 415 1.51 2.17 -13.51
N GLU A 416 2.28 2.76 -12.60
CA GLU A 416 3.74 2.74 -12.64
C GLU A 416 4.27 1.30 -12.54
N VAL A 417 3.79 0.50 -11.59
CA VAL A 417 4.23 -0.89 -11.42
C VAL A 417 3.94 -1.71 -12.67
N LEU A 418 2.68 -1.71 -13.13
CA LEU A 418 2.29 -2.55 -14.27
C LEU A 418 3.00 -2.14 -15.55
N THR A 419 3.14 -0.83 -15.80
CA THR A 419 3.79 -0.31 -17.01
C THR A 419 5.28 -0.61 -17.00
N ASN A 420 5.96 -0.46 -15.86
CA ASN A 420 7.41 -0.68 -15.78
C ASN A 420 7.77 -2.13 -16.08
N GLU A 421 7.02 -3.07 -15.52
CA GLU A 421 7.22 -4.49 -15.77
C GLU A 421 6.88 -4.85 -17.22
N LEU A 422 5.83 -4.26 -17.81
CA LEU A 422 5.48 -4.53 -19.20
C LEU A 422 6.57 -4.01 -20.17
N LEU A 423 7.14 -2.84 -19.89
CA LEU A 423 8.24 -2.29 -20.67
C LEU A 423 9.56 -3.07 -20.49
N ALA A 424 9.78 -3.64 -19.31
CA ALA A 424 10.94 -4.50 -19.04
C ALA A 424 10.82 -5.89 -19.71
N HIS A 425 9.59 -6.32 -20.03
CA HIS A 425 9.27 -7.63 -20.59
C HIS A 425 8.51 -7.50 -21.92
N PRO A 426 9.16 -7.03 -23.01
CA PRO A 426 8.50 -6.81 -24.30
C PRO A 426 7.91 -8.08 -24.95
N GLU A 427 8.29 -9.27 -24.46
CA GLU A 427 7.74 -10.56 -24.87
C GLU A 427 6.32 -10.85 -24.36
N VAL A 428 5.84 -10.13 -23.34
CA VAL A 428 4.48 -10.29 -22.80
C VAL A 428 3.56 -9.19 -23.32
N ALA A 429 2.26 -9.49 -23.46
CA ALA A 429 1.29 -8.52 -23.97
C ALA A 429 0.49 -7.81 -22.86
N ALA A 430 0.56 -8.31 -21.64
CA ALA A 430 -0.08 -7.71 -20.47
C ALA A 430 0.68 -8.03 -19.19
N THR A 431 0.55 -7.15 -18.21
CA THR A 431 0.99 -7.35 -16.82
C THR A 431 -0.21 -7.27 -15.90
N TYR A 432 -0.22 -8.11 -14.87
CA TYR A 432 -1.23 -8.03 -13.83
C TYR A 432 -0.62 -8.25 -12.45
N SER A 433 -1.30 -7.73 -11.44
CA SER A 433 -0.82 -7.75 -10.07
C SER A 433 -1.89 -8.26 -9.10
N ILE A 434 -1.57 -8.28 -7.81
CA ILE A 434 -2.51 -8.70 -6.78
C ILE A 434 -3.53 -7.57 -6.55
N SER A 435 -4.81 -7.91 -6.64
CA SER A 435 -5.91 -7.03 -6.21
C SER A 435 -6.53 -7.55 -4.91
N TRP A 436 -6.77 -6.65 -3.96
CA TRP A 436 -7.46 -6.98 -2.73
C TRP A 436 -8.96 -7.01 -2.93
N GLU A 437 -9.60 -8.11 -2.53
CA GLU A 437 -11.03 -8.10 -2.27
C GLU A 437 -11.28 -7.44 -0.91
N VAL A 438 -12.06 -6.36 -0.89
CA VAL A 438 -12.37 -5.59 0.29
C VAL A 438 -13.85 -5.72 0.61
N THR A 439 -14.16 -6.38 1.73
CA THR A 439 -15.54 -6.41 2.24
C THR A 439 -15.86 -5.07 2.88
N ILE A 440 -16.89 -4.39 2.38
CA ILE A 440 -17.36 -3.11 2.89
C ILE A 440 -18.76 -3.24 3.49
N LYS A 441 -19.00 -2.52 4.58
CA LYS A 441 -20.33 -2.22 5.10
C LYS A 441 -20.70 -0.81 4.73
N LEU A 442 -21.70 -0.68 3.85
CA LEU A 442 -22.22 0.61 3.43
C LEU A 442 -22.99 1.28 4.56
N ILE A 443 -22.69 2.56 4.81
CA ILE A 443 -23.35 3.39 5.84
C ILE A 443 -24.25 4.44 5.16
N SER A 444 -23.73 5.09 4.12
CA SER A 444 -24.45 6.08 3.30
C SER A 444 -23.91 6.06 1.86
N LEU A 445 -24.76 6.35 0.87
CA LEU A 445 -24.35 6.53 -0.52
C LEU A 445 -24.13 7.99 -0.89
N GLU A 446 -24.83 8.91 -0.23
CA GLU A 446 -24.79 10.34 -0.52
C GLU A 446 -24.73 11.14 0.79
N PRO A 447 -23.52 11.50 1.28
CA PRO A 447 -22.21 11.15 0.71
C PRO A 447 -21.89 9.66 0.87
N LEU A 448 -20.98 9.14 0.03
CA LEU A 448 -20.48 7.77 0.14
C LEU A 448 -19.67 7.62 1.43
N VAL A 449 -20.19 6.79 2.33
CA VAL A 449 -19.57 6.46 3.62
C VAL A 449 -19.72 4.96 3.81
N TYR A 450 -18.59 4.29 4.03
CA TYR A 450 -18.55 2.86 4.26
C TYR A 450 -17.44 2.51 5.26
N GLN A 451 -17.56 1.31 5.84
CA GLN A 451 -16.55 0.73 6.70
C GLN A 451 -15.91 -0.47 6.00
N GLU A 452 -14.58 -0.47 5.87
CA GLU A 452 -13.83 -1.65 5.45
C GLU A 452 -13.74 -2.67 6.59
N ILE A 453 -14.17 -3.91 6.33
CA ILE A 453 -14.22 -5.00 7.32
C ILE A 453 -13.05 -5.96 7.15
N LEU A 454 -12.77 -6.37 5.91
CA LEU A 454 -11.82 -7.43 5.63
C LEU A 454 -11.14 -7.20 4.28
N HIS A 455 -9.82 -7.40 4.25
CA HIS A 455 -8.99 -7.36 3.05
C HIS A 455 -8.45 -8.76 2.76
N ARG A 456 -8.63 -9.25 1.53
CA ARG A 456 -8.16 -10.57 1.10
C ARG A 456 -7.45 -10.48 -0.25
N ALA A 457 -6.25 -11.01 -0.32
CA ALA A 457 -5.59 -11.29 -1.59
C ALA A 457 -5.98 -12.71 -2.05
N ILE A 458 -7.10 -12.81 -2.79
CA ILE A 458 -7.66 -14.10 -3.24
C ILE A 458 -6.83 -14.69 -4.36
N TYR A 459 -6.45 -13.86 -5.34
CA TYR A 459 -5.76 -14.30 -6.55
C TYR A 459 -4.27 -13.96 -6.48
N LYS A 460 -3.44 -15.01 -6.48
CA LYS A 460 -1.96 -14.94 -6.48
C LYS A 460 -1.37 -16.01 -7.39
N GLN A 461 -1.93 -16.14 -8.58
CA GLN A 461 -1.60 -17.20 -9.52
C GLN A 461 -0.67 -16.64 -10.61
N PRO A 462 0.56 -17.19 -10.76
CA PRO A 462 1.38 -16.95 -11.94
C PRO A 462 0.63 -17.32 -13.22
N PHE A 463 0.92 -16.61 -14.31
CA PHE A 463 0.16 -16.75 -15.53
C PHE A 463 0.23 -18.19 -16.05
N SER A 464 -0.94 -18.74 -16.31
CA SER A 464 -1.12 -19.99 -17.03
C SER A 464 -2.33 -19.87 -17.94
N ARG A 465 -2.08 -20.00 -19.24
CA ARG A 465 -3.12 -20.05 -20.27
C ARG A 465 -4.10 -21.19 -20.03
N LEU A 466 -3.59 -22.35 -19.63
CA LEU A 466 -4.40 -23.54 -19.33
C LEU A 466 -5.34 -23.30 -18.14
N ILE A 467 -4.86 -22.65 -17.08
CA ILE A 467 -5.72 -22.29 -15.93
C ILE A 467 -6.76 -21.24 -16.35
N MET A 468 -6.38 -20.28 -17.19
CA MET A 468 -7.29 -19.22 -17.67
C MET A 468 -8.43 -19.78 -18.53
N LEU A 469 -8.26 -20.94 -19.18
CA LEU A 469 -9.37 -21.63 -19.85
C LEU A 469 -10.38 -22.26 -18.89
N HIS A 470 -10.00 -22.51 -17.64
CA HIS A 470 -10.89 -23.12 -16.64
C HIS A 470 -11.65 -22.08 -15.83
N HIS A 471 -10.98 -20.99 -15.41
CA HIS A 471 -11.60 -19.94 -14.62
C HIS A 471 -10.79 -18.64 -14.66
N ASN A 472 -11.47 -17.53 -14.37
CA ASN A 472 -10.81 -16.24 -14.21
C ASN A 472 -10.14 -16.13 -12.83
N TYR A 473 -8.87 -15.72 -12.83
CA TYR A 473 -8.10 -15.39 -11.63
C TYR A 473 -7.44 -14.01 -11.74
N ILE A 474 -7.85 -13.20 -12.71
CA ILE A 474 -7.34 -11.85 -12.96
C ILE A 474 -8.53 -10.88 -12.89
N PRO A 475 -8.73 -10.21 -11.73
CA PRO A 475 -9.69 -9.13 -11.62
C PRO A 475 -9.48 -8.09 -12.71
N ILE A 476 -10.58 -7.56 -13.27
CA ILE A 476 -10.52 -6.64 -14.41
C ILE A 476 -9.69 -5.38 -14.12
N ASN A 477 -9.67 -4.95 -12.85
CA ASN A 477 -8.93 -3.79 -12.36
C ASN A 477 -7.45 -4.08 -12.02
N SER A 478 -6.95 -5.29 -12.26
CA SER A 478 -5.60 -5.67 -11.87
C SER A 478 -4.65 -5.86 -13.04
N ILE A 479 -5.14 -5.73 -14.27
CA ILE A 479 -4.41 -6.04 -15.51
C ILE A 479 -4.31 -4.83 -16.43
N LEU A 480 -3.09 -4.53 -16.85
CA LEU A 480 -2.77 -3.55 -17.87
C LEU A 480 -2.27 -4.29 -19.10
N PHE A 481 -2.82 -3.95 -20.26
CA PHE A 481 -2.58 -4.71 -21.49
C PHE A 481 -2.27 -3.79 -22.68
N ASN A 482 -1.51 -4.31 -23.63
CA ASN A 482 -1.17 -3.59 -24.84
C ASN A 482 -2.42 -3.46 -25.74
N ARG A 483 -2.66 -2.25 -26.26
CA ARG A 483 -3.79 -1.97 -27.16
C ARG A 483 -3.89 -2.95 -28.34
N LYS A 484 -2.76 -3.47 -28.83
CA LYS A 484 -2.72 -4.46 -29.92
C LYS A 484 -3.65 -5.66 -29.69
N LEU A 485 -3.88 -6.02 -28.43
CA LEU A 485 -4.78 -7.13 -28.07
C LEU A 485 -6.23 -6.78 -28.40
N TYR A 486 -6.66 -5.56 -28.11
CA TYR A 486 -7.97 -5.06 -28.52
C TYR A 486 -8.06 -4.95 -30.04
N ASP A 487 -7.05 -4.37 -30.70
CA ASP A 487 -7.05 -4.18 -32.15
C ASP A 487 -7.14 -5.53 -32.90
N TYR A 488 -6.56 -6.60 -32.36
CA TYR A 488 -6.54 -7.92 -32.98
C TYR A 488 -7.73 -8.82 -32.60
N TYR A 489 -8.12 -8.85 -31.31
CA TYR A 489 -9.14 -9.79 -30.80
C TYR A 489 -10.51 -9.14 -30.56
N GLY A 490 -10.62 -7.81 -30.69
CA GLY A 490 -11.83 -7.03 -30.43
C GLY A 490 -12.14 -6.85 -28.94
N GLY A 491 -13.24 -6.15 -28.64
CA GLY A 491 -13.69 -5.87 -27.28
C GLY A 491 -14.54 -6.98 -26.66
N PHE A 492 -15.30 -6.66 -25.61
CA PHE A 492 -16.24 -7.55 -24.93
C PHE A 492 -17.30 -8.14 -25.86
N ASP A 493 -17.72 -9.37 -25.58
CA ASP A 493 -18.89 -9.98 -26.21
C ASP A 493 -20.15 -9.45 -25.52
N GLU A 494 -20.97 -8.68 -26.25
CA GLU A 494 -22.16 -8.02 -25.72
C GLU A 494 -23.28 -8.98 -25.29
N SER A 495 -23.16 -10.28 -25.57
CA SER A 495 -24.09 -11.29 -25.03
C SER A 495 -23.77 -11.73 -23.59
N LEU A 496 -22.66 -11.28 -23.01
CA LEU A 496 -22.26 -11.55 -21.63
C LEU A 496 -22.45 -10.30 -20.76
N ASP A 497 -23.27 -10.35 -19.71
CA ASP A 497 -23.32 -9.28 -18.69
C ASP A 497 -22.50 -9.61 -17.43
N ASN A 498 -22.00 -10.84 -17.35
CA ASN A 498 -21.10 -11.31 -16.30
C ASN A 498 -20.10 -12.28 -16.92
N LEU A 499 -18.93 -12.41 -16.26
CA LEU A 499 -17.80 -13.21 -16.77
C LEU A 499 -17.29 -12.71 -18.13
N GLU A 500 -17.59 -11.46 -18.46
CA GLU A 500 -17.16 -10.82 -19.70
C GLU A 500 -15.65 -10.60 -19.73
N ASP A 501 -15.07 -10.30 -18.56
CA ASP A 501 -13.64 -10.17 -18.35
C ASP A 501 -12.94 -11.51 -18.57
N TRP A 502 -13.53 -12.61 -18.09
CA TRP A 502 -13.01 -13.95 -18.32
C TRP A 502 -12.94 -14.27 -19.81
N ASN A 503 -14.03 -14.04 -20.56
CA ASN A 503 -14.05 -14.23 -22.00
C ASN A 503 -13.00 -13.37 -22.71
N LEU A 504 -12.83 -12.11 -22.29
CA LEU A 504 -11.87 -11.19 -22.86
C LEU A 504 -10.43 -11.67 -22.64
N TRP A 505 -10.08 -12.03 -21.40
CA TRP A 505 -8.74 -12.51 -21.05
C TRP A 505 -8.39 -13.82 -21.73
N THR A 506 -9.35 -14.75 -21.85
CA THR A 506 -9.14 -15.99 -22.61
C THR A 506 -8.82 -15.71 -24.08
N ARG A 507 -9.49 -14.72 -24.71
CA ARG A 507 -9.17 -14.31 -26.09
C ARG A 507 -7.81 -13.63 -26.20
N TYR A 508 -7.52 -12.71 -25.29
CA TYR A 508 -6.26 -11.96 -25.33
C TYR A 508 -5.05 -12.83 -25.03
N CYS A 509 -5.23 -13.97 -24.35
CA CYS A 509 -4.14 -14.89 -24.05
C CYS A 509 -4.02 -16.07 -25.02
N LEU A 510 -4.72 -16.08 -26.16
CA LEU A 510 -4.67 -17.21 -27.10
C LEU A 510 -3.26 -17.44 -27.65
N ASN A 511 -2.58 -16.35 -28.05
CA ASN A 511 -1.21 -16.41 -28.59
C ASN A 511 -0.20 -15.59 -27.78
N ASP A 512 -0.66 -14.74 -26.87
CA ASP A 512 0.20 -13.88 -26.05
C ASP A 512 0.28 -14.40 -24.61
N ASN A 513 1.40 -14.12 -23.95
CA ASN A 513 1.61 -14.40 -22.53
C ASN A 513 1.39 -13.15 -21.69
N PHE A 514 1.00 -13.34 -20.43
CA PHE A 514 0.92 -12.27 -19.43
C PHE A 514 1.97 -12.48 -18.33
N LEU A 515 2.34 -11.41 -17.63
CA LEU A 515 3.27 -11.45 -16.51
C LEU A 515 2.55 -11.13 -15.19
N PHE A 516 2.74 -11.99 -14.20
CA PHE A 516 2.24 -11.80 -12.84
C PHE A 516 3.26 -11.05 -11.98
N ILE A 517 2.80 -10.01 -11.28
CA ILE A 517 3.60 -9.19 -10.38
C ILE A 517 3.09 -9.42 -8.95
N GLU A 518 3.94 -9.96 -8.08
CA GLU A 518 3.62 -10.28 -6.69
C GLU A 518 3.61 -9.02 -5.80
N LYS A 519 2.77 -8.05 -6.15
CA LYS A 519 2.57 -6.80 -5.42
C LYS A 519 1.09 -6.43 -5.39
N THR A 520 0.58 -5.98 -4.24
CA THR A 520 -0.80 -5.47 -4.16
C THR A 520 -0.85 -4.04 -4.66
N THR A 521 -1.54 -3.80 -5.78
CA THR A 521 -1.63 -2.45 -6.38
C THR A 521 -3.06 -1.99 -6.71
N SER A 522 -4.07 -2.83 -6.53
CA SER A 522 -5.47 -2.42 -6.63
C SER A 522 -6.35 -3.13 -5.60
N MET A 523 -7.61 -2.70 -5.51
CA MET A 523 -8.63 -3.33 -4.69
C MET A 523 -10.01 -3.23 -5.34
N TYR A 524 -10.85 -4.23 -5.10
CA TYR A 524 -12.25 -4.24 -5.51
C TYR A 524 -13.16 -4.51 -4.32
N ARG A 525 -14.34 -3.90 -4.33
CA ARG A 525 -15.23 -3.89 -3.17
C ARG A 525 -16.33 -4.95 -3.28
N ILE A 526 -16.67 -5.57 -2.16
CA ILE A 526 -17.83 -6.47 -2.05
C ILE A 526 -18.69 -6.11 -0.84
N SER A 527 -20.00 -6.31 -0.95
CA SER A 527 -20.96 -6.06 0.14
C SER A 527 -20.74 -7.01 1.32
N ASP A 528 -20.93 -6.52 2.55
CA ASP A 528 -20.97 -7.33 3.77
C ASP A 528 -22.27 -8.14 3.91
N SER A 529 -23.31 -7.79 3.15
CA SER A 529 -24.56 -8.54 3.03
C SER A 529 -24.32 -9.93 2.42
N ILE A 530 -24.69 -10.97 3.16
CA ILE A 530 -24.67 -12.36 2.65
C ILE A 530 -25.62 -12.51 1.46
N LYS A 531 -26.79 -11.84 1.50
CA LYS A 531 -27.80 -11.92 0.45
C LYS A 531 -27.25 -11.41 -0.87
N ASP A 532 -26.66 -10.22 -0.87
CA ASP A 532 -26.11 -9.57 -2.08
C ASP A 532 -25.00 -10.44 -2.69
N ARG A 533 -24.13 -11.03 -1.85
CA ARG A 533 -23.08 -11.94 -2.32
C ARG A 533 -23.64 -13.22 -2.93
N MET A 534 -24.70 -13.79 -2.34
CA MET A 534 -25.36 -14.97 -2.89
C MET A 534 -26.07 -14.67 -4.21
N GLU A 535 -26.71 -13.51 -4.33
CA GLU A 535 -27.35 -13.06 -5.57
C GLU A 535 -26.31 -12.82 -6.68
N ARG A 536 -25.20 -12.15 -6.35
CA ARG A 536 -24.06 -12.01 -7.27
C ARG A 536 -23.52 -13.36 -7.72
N GLN A 537 -23.30 -14.30 -6.79
CA GLN A 537 -22.80 -15.64 -7.15
C GLN A 537 -23.77 -16.39 -8.06
N LYS A 538 -25.08 -16.34 -7.78
CA LYS A 538 -26.09 -16.96 -8.67
C LYS A 538 -26.07 -16.36 -10.07
N SER A 539 -25.87 -15.06 -10.19
CA SER A 539 -25.74 -14.38 -11.47
C SER A 539 -24.49 -14.85 -12.22
N LEU A 540 -23.33 -14.92 -11.55
CA LEU A 540 -22.11 -15.47 -12.15
C LEU A 540 -22.32 -16.93 -12.62
N ASP A 541 -22.95 -17.77 -11.80
CA ASP A 541 -23.22 -19.18 -12.12
C ASP A 541 -24.14 -19.32 -13.34
N SER A 542 -25.12 -18.42 -13.53
CA SER A 542 -26.01 -18.47 -14.69
C SER A 542 -25.32 -18.14 -16.00
N TYR A 543 -24.28 -17.29 -15.96
CA TYR A 543 -23.47 -16.93 -17.14
C TYR A 543 -22.36 -17.94 -17.45
N TYR A 544 -21.99 -18.81 -16.51
CA TYR A 544 -20.89 -19.76 -16.69
C TYR A 544 -21.03 -20.63 -17.94
N LYS A 545 -22.22 -21.21 -18.18
CA LYS A 545 -22.46 -22.05 -19.37
C LYS A 545 -22.29 -21.28 -20.67
N LEU A 546 -22.76 -20.03 -20.70
CA LEU A 546 -22.63 -19.17 -21.86
C LEU A 546 -21.17 -18.82 -22.12
N ALA A 547 -20.42 -18.43 -21.08
CA ALA A 547 -18.99 -18.16 -21.18
C ALA A 547 -18.19 -19.36 -21.72
N VAL A 548 -18.46 -20.57 -21.21
CA VAL A 548 -17.83 -21.81 -21.69
C VAL A 548 -18.18 -22.10 -23.16
N GLU A 549 -19.44 -21.92 -23.56
CA GLU A 549 -19.84 -22.15 -24.96
C GLU A 549 -19.13 -21.17 -25.90
N LYS A 550 -18.89 -19.93 -25.48
CA LYS A 550 -18.09 -18.95 -26.25
C LYS A 550 -16.62 -19.37 -26.39
N GLN A 551 -16.08 -20.10 -25.41
CA GLN A 551 -14.69 -20.57 -25.41
C GLN A 551 -14.50 -21.90 -26.13
N LYS A 552 -15.57 -22.67 -26.34
CA LYS A 552 -15.53 -24.06 -26.86
C LYS A 552 -14.76 -24.27 -28.17
N ASN A 553 -14.80 -23.28 -29.07
CA ASN A 553 -14.14 -23.36 -30.37
C ASN A 553 -12.76 -22.66 -30.40
N MET A 554 -12.33 -22.09 -29.27
CA MET A 554 -11.01 -21.47 -29.17
C MET A 554 -9.93 -22.53 -29.29
N ARG A 555 -8.85 -22.18 -29.99
CA ARG A 555 -7.68 -23.03 -30.18
C ARG A 555 -6.48 -22.33 -29.59
N ILE A 556 -5.69 -23.07 -28.82
CA ILE A 556 -4.44 -22.59 -28.24
C ILE A 556 -3.29 -23.49 -28.66
N THR A 557 -2.11 -22.90 -28.78
CA THR A 557 -0.88 -23.66 -28.90
C THR A 557 -0.25 -23.77 -27.51
N VAL A 558 0.11 -24.98 -27.10
CA VAL A 558 0.78 -25.24 -25.82
C VAL A 558 2.03 -26.06 -26.05
N THR A 559 3.07 -25.71 -25.31
CA THR A 559 4.32 -26.47 -25.25
C THR A 559 4.18 -27.65 -24.27
N PRO A 560 4.98 -28.72 -24.43
CA PRO A 560 5.04 -29.80 -23.43
C PRO A 560 5.34 -29.30 -22.01
N LYS A 561 6.15 -28.23 -21.89
CA LYS A 561 6.46 -27.60 -20.60
C LYS A 561 5.22 -27.02 -19.94
N GLU A 562 4.40 -26.25 -20.66
CA GLU A 562 3.18 -25.65 -20.10
C GLU A 562 2.17 -26.70 -19.62
N ILE A 563 2.11 -27.85 -20.30
CA ILE A 563 1.28 -28.99 -19.86
C ILE A 563 1.82 -29.56 -18.55
N THR A 564 3.13 -29.81 -18.45
CA THR A 564 3.76 -30.31 -17.22
C THR A 564 3.59 -29.34 -16.06
N ASP A 565 3.86 -28.05 -16.27
CA ASP A 565 3.71 -26.99 -15.26
C ASP A 565 2.27 -26.94 -14.74
N PHE A 566 1.28 -27.07 -15.64
CA PHE A 566 -0.14 -27.15 -15.25
C PHE A 566 -0.46 -28.37 -14.38
N TYR A 567 0.04 -29.56 -14.74
CA TYR A 567 -0.12 -30.76 -13.92
C TYR A 567 0.54 -30.65 -12.56
N GLU A 568 1.72 -30.02 -12.48
CA GLU A 568 2.39 -29.78 -11.21
C GLU A 568 1.60 -28.85 -10.29
N ILE A 569 1.01 -27.79 -10.84
CA ILE A 569 0.12 -26.88 -10.09
C ILE A 569 -1.07 -27.63 -9.51
N ILE A 570 -1.74 -28.47 -10.31
CA ILE A 570 -2.87 -29.30 -9.86
C ILE A 570 -2.40 -30.28 -8.78
N ALA A 571 -1.33 -31.04 -9.04
CA ALA A 571 -0.82 -32.03 -8.10
C ALA A 571 -0.38 -31.41 -6.77
N HIS A 572 0.23 -30.21 -6.79
CA HIS A 572 0.58 -29.47 -5.59
C HIS A 572 -0.68 -29.04 -4.82
N THR A 573 -1.71 -28.57 -5.51
CA THR A 573 -2.99 -28.15 -4.92
C THR A 573 -3.69 -29.33 -4.24
N GLU A 574 -3.75 -30.48 -4.91
CA GLU A 574 -4.29 -31.71 -4.33
C GLU A 574 -3.47 -32.20 -3.14
N ARG A 575 -2.13 -32.21 -3.23
CA ARG A 575 -1.25 -32.55 -2.09
C ARG A 575 -1.49 -31.62 -0.90
N MET A 576 -1.63 -30.32 -1.13
CA MET A 576 -1.92 -29.35 -0.06
C MET A 576 -3.28 -29.59 0.58
N ASN A 577 -4.31 -29.93 -0.21
CA ASN A 577 -5.63 -30.30 0.31
C ASN A 577 -5.57 -31.59 1.14
N ILE A 578 -4.81 -32.59 0.69
CA ILE A 578 -4.57 -33.83 1.45
C ILE A 578 -3.81 -33.54 2.74
N ILE A 579 -2.74 -32.76 2.69
CA ILE A 579 -1.93 -32.38 3.86
C ILE A 579 -2.76 -31.56 4.85
N ASN A 580 -3.59 -30.62 4.39
CA ASN A 580 -4.46 -29.84 5.25
C ASN A 580 -5.52 -30.72 5.92
N ASN A 581 -6.14 -31.64 5.19
CA ASN A 581 -7.06 -32.63 5.75
C ASN A 581 -6.38 -33.57 6.75
N LEU A 582 -5.13 -33.98 6.49
CA LEU A 582 -4.32 -34.77 7.41
C LEU A 582 -3.86 -33.97 8.64
N LYS A 583 -3.48 -32.69 8.49
CA LYS A 583 -3.11 -31.78 9.60
C LYS A 583 -4.31 -31.45 10.48
N ILE A 584 -5.50 -31.26 9.91
CA ILE A 584 -6.75 -31.09 10.66
C ILE A 584 -7.05 -32.37 11.43
N LYS A 585 -7.00 -33.54 10.79
CA LYS A 585 -7.17 -34.84 11.46
C LYS A 585 -6.12 -35.08 12.56
N SER A 586 -4.86 -34.73 12.32
CA SER A 586 -3.73 -34.87 13.25
C SER A 586 -3.85 -33.93 14.44
N LYS A 587 -4.15 -32.63 14.22
CA LYS A 587 -4.37 -31.66 15.30
C LYS A 587 -5.62 -32.00 16.12
N PHE A 588 -6.69 -32.45 15.47
CA PHE A 588 -7.89 -32.90 16.16
C PHE A 588 -7.64 -34.16 16.98
N LYS A 589 -6.92 -35.17 16.43
CA LYS A 589 -6.44 -36.33 17.20
C LYS A 589 -5.55 -35.92 18.37
N ASN A 590 -4.53 -35.10 18.15
CA ASN A 590 -3.59 -34.70 19.19
C ASN A 590 -4.24 -33.84 20.29
N PHE A 591 -5.26 -33.05 19.96
CA PHE A 591 -6.06 -32.31 20.93
C PHE A 591 -6.95 -33.24 21.77
N VAL A 592 -7.67 -34.15 21.12
CA VAL A 592 -8.56 -35.14 21.76
C VAL A 592 -7.79 -36.14 22.64
N PHE A 593 -6.58 -36.53 22.25
CA PHE A 593 -5.75 -37.48 23.01
C PHE A 593 -4.93 -36.83 24.14
N LYS A 594 -4.88 -35.49 24.23
CA LYS A 594 -4.19 -34.78 25.32
C LYS A 594 -5.04 -34.64 26.59
N PHE A 595 -6.36 -34.72 26.47
CA PHE A 595 -7.29 -34.56 27.59
C PHE A 595 -8.12 -35.82 27.80
N LYS A 596 -7.96 -36.46 28.96
CA LYS A 596 -8.59 -37.75 29.33
C LYS A 596 -10.12 -37.75 29.15
N PHE A 597 -10.76 -36.58 29.32
CA PHE A 597 -12.20 -36.36 29.15
C PHE A 597 -12.69 -36.50 27.70
N PHE A 598 -11.98 -35.90 26.72
CA PHE A 598 -12.35 -35.94 25.31
C PHE A 598 -12.06 -37.29 24.63
N LYS A 599 -11.12 -38.05 25.20
CA LYS A 599 -10.79 -39.41 24.76
C LYS A 599 -11.99 -40.36 24.85
N ASN A 600 -12.74 -40.31 25.96
CA ASN A 600 -13.94 -41.15 26.16
C ASN A 600 -15.09 -40.76 25.22
N ILE A 601 -15.26 -39.47 24.93
CA ILE A 601 -16.26 -38.96 23.98
C ILE A 601 -15.91 -39.39 22.54
N TYR A 602 -14.63 -39.36 22.16
CA TYR A 602 -14.18 -39.81 20.83
C TYR A 602 -14.40 -41.32 20.62
N TYR A 603 -14.10 -42.17 21.61
CA TYR A 603 -14.39 -43.60 21.52
C TYR A 603 -15.89 -43.88 21.49
N PHE A 604 -16.69 -43.16 22.29
CA PHE A 604 -18.16 -43.27 22.30
C PHE A 604 -18.79 -42.86 20.95
N LEU A 605 -18.36 -41.74 20.36
CA LEU A 605 -18.82 -41.30 19.04
C LEU A 605 -18.34 -42.22 17.90
N SER A 606 -17.14 -42.80 18.02
CA SER A 606 -16.64 -43.77 17.04
C SER A 606 -17.41 -45.09 17.06
N ALA A 607 -17.88 -45.52 18.24
CA ALA A 607 -18.72 -46.70 18.41
C ALA A 607 -20.14 -46.49 17.85
N ILE A 608 -20.69 -45.26 17.93
CA ILE A 608 -21.98 -44.91 17.32
C ILE A 608 -21.89 -44.91 15.78
N LYS A 609 -20.74 -44.50 15.21
CA LYS A 609 -20.52 -44.45 13.76
C LYS A 609 -20.31 -45.82 13.12
N GLN A 610 -19.95 -46.85 13.89
CA GLN A 610 -19.88 -48.24 13.42
C GLN A 610 -21.24 -48.95 13.40
N LYS A 611 -22.23 -48.51 14.18
CA LYS A 611 -23.58 -49.08 14.20
C LYS A 611 -24.54 -48.55 13.12
N THR A 612 -24.15 -47.53 12.37
CA THR A 612 -24.98 -46.89 11.32
C THR A 612 -24.55 -47.24 9.90
N ARG A 613 -23.74 -48.28 9.71
CA ARG A 613 -23.29 -48.77 8.39
C ARG A 613 -23.91 -50.10 7.93
N PHE A 614 -24.93 -50.59 8.63
CA PHE A 614 -25.81 -51.66 8.15
C PHE A 614 -27.27 -51.27 8.41
N LYS A 615 -27.80 -50.41 7.53
CA LYS A 615 -29.18 -50.37 7.06
C LYS A 615 -29.25 -49.47 5.84
#